data_AF-A0A956C603-F1
#
_entry.id   AF-A0A956C603-F1
#
_cell.length_a   1.000
_cell.length_b   1.000
_cell.length_c   1.000
_cell.angle_alpha   90.00
_cell.angle_beta   90.00
_cell.angle_gamma   90.00
#
_symmetry.space_group_name_H-M   'P 1'
#
loop_
_entity.id
_entity.type
_entity.pdbx_description
1 polymer ?
#
loop_
_entity_poly.entity_id
_entity_poly.type
_entity_poly.pdbx_seq_one_letter_code
_entity_poly.pdbx_strand_id
1 'polypeptide(L)'
;MASLPVSLAIATLFAGSVVACSSQTIVTPAPAADPTEEPTAPDAAPAEAQAPDAGPPSACAPPPKASDCKNEGAWVRGVAKFDPKRYEGKKAPTLRVILRHSFVVFPEEATIGGRLHAFTSVPVTDVSKGEVPFALDLCAFGTAMWSEENGTFHVILILDENDNNDLSKQRSNAESVPLGTPDKGELVKMVDVDVSCHAASPCLEVTLDCADGDACTTITPMKSCKKKTPGCTSDSVFCG
;
A
#
# COMPACT_ATOMS: atom_id res chain seq x y z
N MET A 1 -50.04 4.59 -29.30
CA MET A 1 -49.10 4.06 -30.32
C MET A 1 -48.54 5.25 -31.09
N ALA A 2 -47.28 5.60 -30.85
CA ALA A 2 -46.55 6.62 -31.59
C ALA A 2 -45.12 6.12 -31.75
N SER A 3 -44.71 5.97 -32.99
CA SER A 3 -43.42 5.43 -33.44
C SER A 3 -42.45 6.59 -33.60
N LEU A 4 -41.26 6.51 -32.99
CA LEU A 4 -40.15 7.44 -33.24
C LEU A 4 -38.86 6.65 -33.54
N PRO A 5 -38.00 7.18 -34.42
CA PRO A 5 -37.06 6.40 -35.22
C PRO A 5 -35.75 6.04 -34.53
N VAL A 6 -35.23 4.89 -34.95
CA VAL A 6 -33.88 4.37 -34.74
C VAL A 6 -32.88 5.24 -35.50
N SER A 7 -31.94 5.86 -34.80
CA SER A 7 -30.75 6.49 -35.41
C SER A 7 -29.52 5.66 -35.13
N LEU A 8 -29.01 5.08 -36.21
CA LEU A 8 -27.77 4.31 -36.34
C LEU A 8 -26.59 5.30 -36.37
N ALA A 9 -25.66 5.22 -35.41
CA ALA A 9 -24.41 5.97 -35.46
C ALA A 9 -23.25 5.05 -35.85
N ILE A 10 -22.55 5.49 -36.89
CA ILE A 10 -21.50 4.79 -37.65
C ILE A 10 -20.22 4.69 -36.82
N ALA A 11 -19.63 3.49 -36.77
CA ALA A 11 -18.33 3.21 -36.19
C ALA A 11 -17.20 3.73 -37.09
N THR A 12 -16.32 4.56 -36.54
CA THR A 12 -15.07 4.99 -37.17
C THR A 12 -13.91 4.17 -36.61
N LEU A 13 -13.35 3.27 -37.44
CA LEU A 13 -12.05 2.65 -37.22
C LEU A 13 -10.94 3.67 -37.50
N PHE A 14 -10.16 4.03 -36.48
CA PHE A 14 -8.84 4.64 -36.68
C PHE A 14 -7.76 3.60 -36.40
N ALA A 15 -7.11 3.16 -37.47
CA ALA A 15 -5.85 2.45 -37.42
C ALA A 15 -4.73 3.48 -37.22
N GLY A 16 -4.00 3.38 -36.10
CA GLY A 16 -2.86 4.22 -35.77
C GLY A 16 -1.63 3.35 -35.49
N SER A 17 -0.58 3.61 -36.25
CA SER A 17 0.62 2.79 -36.46
C SER A 17 1.49 2.61 -35.21
N VAL A 18 2.05 1.40 -35.05
CA VAL A 18 3.16 1.10 -34.14
C VAL A 18 4.46 1.70 -34.68
N VAL A 19 5.05 2.66 -33.95
CA VAL A 19 6.44 3.08 -34.14
C VAL A 19 7.29 2.31 -33.14
N ALA A 20 8.00 1.29 -33.64
CA ALA A 20 9.04 0.59 -32.90
C ALA A 20 10.34 1.41 -32.96
N CYS A 21 10.76 1.99 -31.84
CA CYS A 21 12.11 2.53 -31.69
C CYS A 21 13.02 1.43 -31.15
N SER A 22 13.80 0.83 -32.04
CA SER A 22 14.94 -0.02 -31.72
C SER A 22 16.09 0.84 -31.19
N SER A 23 16.36 0.80 -29.89
CA SER A 23 17.62 1.34 -29.34
C SER A 23 18.68 0.25 -29.40
N GLN A 24 19.65 0.47 -30.28
CA GLN A 24 20.85 -0.37 -30.45
C GLN A 24 21.76 -0.22 -29.24
N THR A 25 22.14 -1.33 -28.63
CA THR A 25 23.18 -1.40 -27.61
C THR A 25 24.54 -1.25 -28.28
N ILE A 26 25.26 -0.17 -27.98
CA ILE A 26 26.67 -0.01 -28.38
C ILE A 26 27.51 -0.91 -27.45
N VAL A 27 28.11 -1.93 -28.03
CA VAL A 27 29.15 -2.76 -27.41
C VAL A 27 30.48 -2.05 -27.57
N THR A 28 31.04 -1.53 -26.48
CA THR A 28 32.42 -1.03 -26.46
C THR A 28 33.37 -2.22 -26.25
N PRO A 29 34.37 -2.43 -27.13
CA PRO A 29 35.34 -3.52 -26.94
C PRO A 29 36.37 -3.15 -25.86
N ALA A 30 36.66 -4.11 -24.99
CA ALA A 30 37.79 -4.09 -24.08
C ALA A 30 39.12 -4.28 -24.85
N PRO A 31 40.21 -3.58 -24.47
CA PRO A 31 41.55 -4.00 -24.85
C PRO A 31 42.12 -4.98 -23.82
N ALA A 32 42.72 -6.05 -24.32
CA ALA A 32 43.49 -7.04 -23.56
C ALA A 32 45.00 -6.84 -23.76
N ALA A 33 45.76 -7.29 -22.74
CA ALA A 33 47.13 -7.81 -22.71
C ALA A 33 48.23 -6.96 -22.02
N ASP A 34 48.52 -7.31 -20.75
CA ASP A 34 49.78 -7.86 -20.16
C ASP A 34 51.17 -7.21 -20.40
N PRO A 35 52.24 -7.51 -19.60
CA PRO A 35 52.33 -8.06 -18.22
C PRO A 35 53.43 -7.39 -17.31
N THR A 36 53.46 -7.80 -16.03
CA THR A 36 54.62 -7.84 -15.08
C THR A 36 55.18 -6.53 -14.47
N GLU A 37 55.00 -6.33 -13.16
CA GLU A 37 56.10 -6.18 -12.18
C GLU A 37 55.59 -6.24 -10.73
N GLU A 38 56.24 -7.08 -9.92
CA GLU A 38 56.10 -7.18 -8.47
C GLU A 38 56.93 -6.08 -7.81
N PRO A 39 56.42 -5.38 -6.77
CA PRO A 39 57.23 -5.36 -5.55
C PRO A 39 56.42 -5.36 -4.24
N THR A 40 56.86 -6.24 -3.35
CA THR A 40 57.11 -6.05 -1.91
C THR A 40 56.03 -5.37 -1.06
N ALA A 41 55.42 -6.19 -0.19
CA ALA A 41 54.57 -5.80 0.92
C ALA A 41 55.23 -4.80 1.90
N PRO A 42 54.41 -3.93 2.51
CA PRO A 42 54.50 -3.72 3.94
C PRO A 42 53.17 -4.03 4.63
N ASP A 43 53.32 -4.68 5.78
CA ASP A 43 52.34 -4.99 6.81
C ASP A 43 51.24 -3.91 6.95
N ALA A 44 50.01 -4.25 6.59
CA ALA A 44 48.83 -3.42 6.81
C ALA A 44 47.81 -4.25 7.59
N ALA A 45 47.42 -3.69 8.74
CA ALA A 45 46.48 -4.19 9.73
C ALA A 45 45.25 -4.93 9.15
N PRO A 46 44.66 -5.89 9.90
CA PRO A 46 43.54 -6.68 9.40
C PRO A 46 42.40 -5.75 8.96
N ALA A 47 42.09 -5.81 7.67
CA ALA A 47 40.90 -5.19 7.11
C ALA A 47 39.69 -5.73 7.87
N GLU A 48 39.00 -4.85 8.59
CA GLU A 48 37.67 -5.14 9.11
C GLU A 48 36.84 -5.64 7.95
N ALA A 49 36.31 -6.86 8.10
CA ALA A 49 35.35 -7.41 7.16
C ALA A 49 34.18 -6.43 7.11
N GLN A 50 34.11 -5.62 6.05
CA GLN A 50 32.92 -4.87 5.72
C GLN A 50 31.81 -5.91 5.58
N ALA A 51 30.87 -5.86 6.54
CA ALA A 51 29.64 -6.62 6.47
C ALA A 51 29.06 -6.43 5.06
N PRO A 52 28.56 -7.50 4.42
CA PRO A 52 27.95 -7.36 3.11
C PRO A 52 26.88 -6.29 3.21
N ASP A 53 27.01 -5.30 2.32
CA ASP A 53 26.10 -4.19 2.13
C ASP A 53 24.67 -4.70 2.26
N ALA A 54 24.02 -4.34 3.36
CA ALA A 54 22.64 -4.70 3.60
C ALA A 54 21.83 -3.92 2.58
N GLY A 55 21.61 -4.56 1.42
CA GLY A 55 20.65 -4.07 0.44
C GLY A 55 19.33 -3.70 1.14
N PRO A 56 18.59 -2.73 0.60
CA PRO A 56 17.38 -2.23 1.25
C PRO A 56 16.48 -3.41 1.61
N PRO A 57 15.96 -3.48 2.85
CA PRO A 57 15.32 -4.68 3.34
C PRO A 57 14.16 -5.05 2.42
N SER A 58 14.28 -6.17 1.71
CA SER A 58 13.12 -6.80 1.07
C SER A 58 12.31 -7.52 2.16
N ALA A 59 11.84 -6.77 3.17
CA ALA A 59 11.15 -7.30 4.34
C ALA A 59 9.68 -7.67 4.06
N CYS A 60 9.13 -7.24 2.93
CA CYS A 60 7.77 -7.58 2.54
C CYS A 60 7.74 -8.90 1.79
N ALA A 61 6.92 -9.83 2.29
CA ALA A 61 6.49 -10.97 1.50
C ALA A 61 5.98 -10.50 0.12
N PRO A 62 6.20 -11.28 -0.95
CA PRO A 62 5.60 -10.97 -2.24
C PRO A 62 4.07 -10.91 -2.10
N PRO A 63 3.37 -10.14 -2.95
CA PRO A 63 1.92 -10.16 -2.98
C PRO A 63 1.38 -11.59 -3.08
N PRO A 64 0.29 -11.93 -2.36
CA PRO A 64 -0.23 -13.30 -2.30
C PRO A 64 -0.84 -13.76 -3.63
N LYS A 65 -1.20 -12.82 -4.51
CA LYS A 65 -1.73 -13.05 -5.85
C LYS A 65 -1.37 -11.87 -6.77
N ALA A 66 -1.62 -12.01 -8.07
CA ALA A 66 -1.66 -10.86 -8.96
C ALA A 66 -2.74 -9.86 -8.48
N SER A 67 -2.45 -8.56 -8.57
CA SER A 67 -3.47 -7.54 -8.29
C SER A 67 -4.62 -7.66 -9.29
N ASP A 68 -5.82 -7.31 -8.85
CA ASP A 68 -7.00 -7.25 -9.72
C ASP A 68 -6.83 -6.20 -10.84
N CYS A 69 -5.94 -5.21 -10.66
CA CYS A 69 -5.52 -4.25 -11.70
C CYS A 69 -4.36 -4.73 -12.58
N LYS A 70 -3.79 -5.91 -12.33
CA LYS A 70 -2.61 -6.45 -13.03
C LYS A 70 -1.38 -5.52 -13.01
N ASN A 71 -1.27 -4.72 -11.94
CA ASN A 71 -0.15 -3.82 -11.69
C ASN A 71 0.51 -4.19 -10.35
N GLU A 72 1.84 -4.34 -10.32
CA GLU A 72 2.57 -4.62 -9.08
C GLU A 72 2.57 -3.43 -8.11
N GLY A 73 2.43 -2.20 -8.62
CA GLY A 73 2.28 -0.99 -7.82
C GLY A 73 0.93 -0.87 -7.12
N ALA A 74 -0.02 -1.76 -7.39
CA ALA A 74 -1.34 -1.77 -6.76
C ALA A 74 -1.36 -2.42 -5.36
N TRP A 75 -0.20 -2.63 -4.73
CA TRP A 75 -0.10 -3.28 -3.43
C TRP A 75 0.53 -2.39 -2.38
N VAL A 76 -0.16 -2.27 -1.23
CA VAL A 76 0.44 -1.78 0.02
C VAL A 76 0.74 -2.99 0.90
N ARG A 77 1.98 -3.13 1.35
CA ARG A 77 2.47 -4.33 2.06
C ARG A 77 3.27 -3.95 3.29
N GLY A 78 3.34 -4.88 4.24
CA GLY A 78 4.15 -4.68 5.43
C GLY A 78 4.08 -5.80 6.45
N VAL A 79 4.60 -5.50 7.64
CA VAL A 79 4.53 -6.34 8.83
C VAL A 79 3.99 -5.49 9.98
N ALA A 80 2.90 -5.95 10.59
CA ALA A 80 2.40 -5.42 11.84
C ALA A 80 3.13 -6.07 13.01
N LYS A 81 3.65 -5.27 13.94
CA LYS A 81 4.36 -5.72 15.15
C LYS A 81 3.56 -5.37 16.40
N PHE A 82 3.51 -6.28 17.36
CA PHE A 82 2.81 -6.08 18.64
C PHE A 82 3.49 -6.88 19.76
N ASP A 83 3.19 -6.53 21.02
CA ASP A 83 3.67 -7.32 22.16
C ASP A 83 2.90 -8.65 22.26
N PRO A 84 3.54 -9.81 22.03
CA PRO A 84 2.88 -11.11 22.10
C PRO A 84 2.33 -11.42 23.49
N LYS A 85 2.92 -10.84 24.56
CA LYS A 85 2.48 -11.07 25.95
C LYS A 85 1.06 -10.61 26.21
N ARG A 86 0.57 -9.64 25.44
CA ARG A 86 -0.82 -9.14 25.55
C ARG A 86 -1.86 -10.22 25.24
N TYR A 87 -1.46 -11.25 24.48
CA TYR A 87 -2.35 -12.29 23.95
C TYR A 87 -2.08 -13.69 24.53
N GLU A 88 -1.20 -13.81 25.53
CA GLU A 88 -0.99 -15.08 26.24
C GLU A 88 -2.30 -15.59 26.86
N GLY A 89 -2.71 -16.80 26.49
CA GLY A 89 -3.95 -17.42 27.00
C GLY A 89 -5.25 -16.79 26.47
N LYS A 90 -5.19 -15.86 25.51
CA LYS A 90 -6.36 -15.24 24.88
C LYS A 90 -6.67 -15.86 23.52
N LYS A 91 -7.88 -15.59 23.02
CA LYS A 91 -8.25 -15.87 21.62
C LYS A 91 -7.35 -15.01 20.72
N ALA A 92 -6.87 -15.59 19.62
CA ALA A 92 -6.09 -14.85 18.65
C ALA A 92 -6.98 -13.80 17.93
N PRO A 93 -6.50 -12.55 17.79
CA PRO A 93 -7.23 -11.49 17.09
C PRO A 93 -7.21 -11.68 15.57
N THR A 94 -7.94 -10.84 14.86
CA THR A 94 -7.77 -10.65 13.41
C THR A 94 -7.12 -9.30 13.16
N LEU A 95 -6.07 -9.26 12.34
CA LEU A 95 -5.50 -7.99 11.90
C LEU A 95 -6.40 -7.40 10.80
N ARG A 96 -7.05 -6.28 11.09
CA ARG A 96 -7.74 -5.45 10.08
C ARG A 96 -6.74 -4.48 9.51
N VAL A 97 -6.64 -4.45 8.19
CA VAL A 97 -5.79 -3.49 7.47
C VAL A 97 -6.70 -2.66 6.58
N ILE A 98 -6.75 -1.37 6.84
CA ILE A 98 -7.70 -0.45 6.24
C ILE A 98 -6.91 0.69 5.62
N LEU A 99 -7.12 0.93 4.32
CA LEU A 99 -6.61 2.11 3.65
C LEU A 99 -7.71 3.16 3.59
N ARG A 100 -7.40 4.34 4.10
CA ARG A 100 -8.26 5.51 4.04
C ARG A 100 -7.51 6.69 3.46
N HIS A 101 -8.26 7.61 2.89
CA HIS A 101 -7.71 8.88 2.45
C HIS A 101 -8.13 9.97 3.43
N SER A 102 -7.25 10.95 3.65
CA SER A 102 -7.48 12.05 4.61
C SER A 102 -8.65 12.99 4.25
N PHE A 103 -9.20 12.85 3.04
CA PHE A 103 -10.46 13.48 2.65
C PHE A 103 -11.64 12.84 3.40
N VAL A 104 -12.63 13.68 3.74
CA VAL A 104 -13.89 13.24 4.34
C VAL A 104 -15.07 13.82 3.57
N VAL A 105 -16.08 12.99 3.35
CA VAL A 105 -17.41 13.39 2.86
C VAL A 105 -18.33 13.65 4.05
N PHE A 106 -18.22 12.84 5.10
CA PHE A 106 -18.99 12.97 6.33
C PHE A 106 -18.07 13.32 7.50
N PRO A 107 -18.46 14.24 8.41
CA PRO A 107 -17.61 14.64 9.53
C PRO A 107 -17.09 13.48 10.37
N GLU A 108 -17.90 12.43 10.54
CA GLU A 108 -17.58 11.24 11.33
C GLU A 108 -16.46 10.40 10.71
N GLU A 109 -16.18 10.53 9.42
CA GLU A 109 -15.03 9.85 8.80
C GLU A 109 -13.70 10.36 9.37
N ALA A 110 -13.67 11.58 9.95
CA ALA A 110 -12.47 12.12 10.56
C ALA A 110 -12.01 11.32 11.79
N THR A 111 -12.91 10.63 12.51
CA THR A 111 -12.55 9.87 13.71
C THR A 111 -11.92 8.51 13.41
N ILE A 112 -12.14 8.01 12.20
CA ILE A 112 -11.67 6.70 11.73
C ILE A 112 -10.54 6.82 10.71
N GLY A 113 -9.92 8.00 10.57
CA GLY A 113 -8.80 8.24 9.66
C GLY A 113 -9.20 8.49 8.20
N GLY A 114 -10.46 8.84 7.95
CA GLY A 114 -10.92 9.41 6.69
C GLY A 114 -11.75 8.47 5.80
N ARG A 115 -11.79 8.77 4.50
CA ARG A 115 -12.63 8.06 3.53
C ARG A 115 -12.07 6.68 3.20
N LEU A 116 -12.90 5.64 3.30
CA LEU A 116 -12.51 4.27 2.99
C LEU A 116 -12.14 4.08 1.51
N HIS A 117 -11.01 3.42 1.26
CA HIS A 117 -10.56 3.03 -0.09
C HIS A 117 -10.44 1.53 -0.29
N ALA A 118 -9.74 0.85 0.61
CA ALA A 118 -9.48 -0.58 0.52
C ALA A 118 -9.42 -1.17 1.93
N PHE A 119 -9.77 -2.43 2.10
CA PHE A 119 -9.48 -3.15 3.34
C PHE A 119 -9.18 -4.62 3.07
N THR A 120 -8.46 -5.23 3.99
CA THR A 120 -8.28 -6.67 4.07
C THR A 120 -8.29 -7.12 5.53
N SER A 121 -8.48 -8.41 5.77
CA SER A 121 -8.44 -9.01 7.09
C SER A 121 -7.50 -10.21 7.07
N VAL A 122 -6.56 -10.24 8.01
CA VAL A 122 -5.55 -11.29 8.13
C VAL A 122 -5.73 -11.97 9.49
N PRO A 123 -6.22 -13.21 9.53
CA PRO A 123 -6.31 -13.96 10.78
C PRO A 123 -4.91 -14.14 11.40
N VAL A 124 -4.76 -13.81 12.68
CA VAL A 124 -3.50 -14.04 13.39
C VAL A 124 -3.45 -15.51 13.82
N THR A 125 -2.65 -16.32 13.14
CA THR A 125 -2.56 -17.76 13.43
C THR A 125 -1.59 -18.10 14.56
N ASP A 126 -0.63 -17.22 14.82
CA ASP A 126 0.41 -17.39 15.84
C ASP A 126 0.75 -16.04 16.48
N VAL A 127 0.19 -15.80 17.67
CA VAL A 127 0.42 -14.56 18.42
C VAL A 127 1.81 -14.51 19.07
N SER A 128 2.50 -15.65 19.23
CA SER A 128 3.76 -15.72 19.98
C SER A 128 4.92 -15.01 19.27
N LYS A 129 4.81 -14.83 17.95
CA LYS A 129 5.79 -14.11 17.14
C LYS A 129 5.73 -12.59 17.34
N GLY A 130 4.57 -12.07 17.76
CA GLY A 130 4.35 -10.61 17.81
C GLY A 130 4.40 -9.94 16.44
N GLU A 131 4.29 -10.69 15.35
CA GLU A 131 4.44 -10.20 13.97
C GLU A 131 3.42 -10.83 13.03
N VAL A 132 2.75 -10.00 12.22
CA VAL A 132 1.77 -10.45 11.21
C VAL A 132 2.05 -9.72 9.89
N PRO A 133 2.47 -10.44 8.82
CA PRO A 133 2.60 -9.84 7.51
C PRO A 133 1.23 -9.51 6.92
N PHE A 134 1.15 -8.43 6.14
CA PHE A 134 -0.06 -8.03 5.44
C PHE A 134 0.22 -7.58 4.01
N ALA A 135 -0.80 -7.71 3.17
CA ALA A 135 -0.81 -7.21 1.80
C ALA A 135 -2.23 -6.76 1.44
N LEU A 136 -2.36 -5.52 1.00
CA LEU A 136 -3.60 -4.90 0.61
C LEU A 136 -3.55 -4.57 -0.89
N ASP A 137 -4.50 -5.13 -1.64
CA ASP A 137 -4.71 -4.80 -3.05
C ASP A 137 -5.54 -3.52 -3.15
N LEU A 138 -4.97 -2.46 -3.72
CA LEU A 138 -5.63 -1.18 -3.95
C LEU A 138 -6.82 -1.29 -4.89
N CYS A 139 -6.96 -2.42 -5.58
CA CYS A 139 -8.02 -2.70 -6.54
C CYS A 139 -9.11 -3.65 -6.03
N ALA A 140 -9.10 -4.01 -4.75
CA ALA A 140 -9.99 -5.03 -4.17
C ALA A 140 -11.50 -4.78 -4.38
N PHE A 141 -11.93 -3.54 -4.61
CA PHE A 141 -13.35 -3.20 -4.86
C PHE A 141 -13.68 -2.93 -6.34
N GLY A 142 -12.81 -3.32 -7.26
CA GLY A 142 -12.99 -3.06 -8.70
C GLY A 142 -12.78 -1.60 -9.09
N THR A 143 -12.27 -0.77 -8.17
CA THR A 143 -12.01 0.65 -8.40
C THR A 143 -10.53 0.84 -8.69
N ALA A 144 -10.14 0.69 -9.97
CA ALA A 144 -8.75 0.87 -10.41
C ALA A 144 -8.19 2.27 -10.17
N MET A 145 -9.09 3.25 -10.04
CA MET A 145 -8.81 4.69 -9.88
C MET A 145 -7.71 4.97 -8.86
N TRP A 146 -7.59 4.18 -7.79
CA TRP A 146 -6.73 4.48 -6.64
C TRP A 146 -5.32 3.88 -6.76
N SER A 147 -5.15 2.80 -7.53
CA SER A 147 -3.80 2.36 -7.96
C SER A 147 -3.21 3.29 -9.02
N GLU A 148 -4.06 4.13 -9.61
CA GLU A 148 -3.73 5.06 -10.66
C GLU A 148 -3.51 6.48 -10.15
N GLU A 149 -3.42 6.73 -8.83
CA GLU A 149 -3.30 8.06 -8.20
C GLU A 149 -1.93 8.38 -7.63
N ASN A 150 -1.69 9.66 -7.38
CA ASN A 150 -0.61 10.15 -6.53
C ASN A 150 -1.16 10.83 -5.28
N GLY A 151 -1.01 10.19 -4.12
CA GLY A 151 -1.57 10.73 -2.88
C GLY A 151 -0.95 10.14 -1.62
N THR A 152 -1.18 10.83 -0.52
CA THR A 152 -0.85 10.31 0.81
C THR A 152 -2.13 9.76 1.43
N PHE A 153 -2.09 8.50 1.84
CA PHE A 153 -3.19 7.76 2.42
C PHE A 153 -2.81 7.34 3.84
N HIS A 154 -3.81 7.06 4.65
CA HIS A 154 -3.65 6.45 5.97
C HIS A 154 -3.83 4.94 5.84
N VAL A 155 -2.82 4.17 6.25
CA VAL A 155 -2.96 2.74 6.54
C VAL A 155 -3.23 2.60 8.03
N ILE A 156 -4.38 2.04 8.36
CA ILE A 156 -4.82 1.80 9.73
C ILE A 156 -4.82 0.30 9.95
N LEU A 157 -4.10 -0.11 10.99
CA LEU A 157 -3.97 -1.49 11.41
C LEU A 157 -4.61 -1.64 12.79
N ILE A 158 -5.55 -2.57 12.92
CA ILE A 158 -6.27 -2.86 14.17
C ILE A 158 -6.12 -4.36 14.45
N LEU A 159 -5.64 -4.72 15.65
CA LEU A 159 -5.80 -6.09 16.16
C LEU A 159 -7.17 -6.22 16.81
N ASP A 160 -8.14 -6.64 15.99
CA ASP A 160 -9.54 -6.79 16.34
C ASP A 160 -9.76 -8.10 17.12
N GLU A 161 -10.14 -7.97 18.39
CA GLU A 161 -10.30 -9.10 19.32
C GLU A 161 -11.72 -9.69 19.29
N ASN A 162 -12.71 -8.93 18.82
CA ASN A 162 -14.12 -9.23 18.99
C ASN A 162 -14.94 -9.29 17.68
N ASP A 163 -14.29 -9.09 16.53
CA ASP A 163 -14.84 -9.14 15.17
C ASP A 163 -15.81 -8.00 14.82
N ASN A 164 -15.81 -6.90 15.60
CA ASN A 164 -16.64 -5.72 15.35
C ASN A 164 -16.01 -4.72 14.37
N ASN A 165 -14.74 -4.90 13.99
CA ASN A 165 -14.07 -4.07 12.99
C ASN A 165 -14.03 -4.70 11.58
N ASP A 166 -14.90 -5.66 11.31
CA ASP A 166 -14.98 -6.31 10.01
C ASP A 166 -15.73 -5.46 8.97
N LEU A 167 -14.97 -4.68 8.20
CA LEU A 167 -15.48 -3.88 7.09
C LEU A 167 -16.08 -4.70 5.94
N SER A 168 -15.89 -6.03 5.90
CA SER A 168 -16.60 -6.87 4.91
C SER A 168 -18.10 -6.96 5.19
N LYS A 169 -18.53 -6.64 6.41
CA LYS A 169 -19.94 -6.64 6.83
C LYS A 169 -20.68 -5.35 6.49
N GLN A 170 -19.97 -4.31 6.06
CA GLN A 170 -20.59 -3.01 5.75
C GLN A 170 -21.49 -3.12 4.52
N ARG A 171 -22.66 -2.45 4.56
CA ARG A 171 -23.60 -2.35 3.45
C ARG A 171 -23.80 -0.91 2.98
N SER A 172 -23.25 0.05 3.72
CA SER A 172 -23.30 1.47 3.42
C SER A 172 -22.10 2.21 4.00
N ASN A 173 -21.83 3.42 3.51
CA ASN A 173 -20.78 4.28 4.06
C ASN A 173 -21.04 4.63 5.54
N ALA A 174 -22.31 4.76 5.95
CA ALA A 174 -22.66 5.06 7.34
C ALA A 174 -22.29 3.92 8.29
N GLU A 175 -22.37 2.66 7.82
CA GLU A 175 -21.95 1.49 8.60
C GLU A 175 -20.43 1.35 8.66
N SER A 176 -19.69 1.97 7.74
CA SER A 176 -18.22 1.94 7.71
C SER A 176 -17.56 2.66 8.89
N VAL A 177 -18.28 3.59 9.53
CA VAL A 177 -17.80 4.35 10.69
C VAL A 177 -17.75 3.45 11.92
N PRO A 178 -18.87 2.90 12.43
CA PRO A 178 -18.83 2.03 13.60
C PRO A 178 -17.98 0.78 13.37
N LEU A 179 -17.96 0.20 12.15
CA LEU A 179 -17.07 -0.92 11.82
C LEU A 179 -15.59 -0.51 11.66
N GLY A 180 -15.30 0.78 11.46
CA GLY A 180 -13.94 1.29 11.31
C GLY A 180 -13.34 1.86 12.60
N THR A 181 -14.14 1.98 13.66
CA THR A 181 -13.74 2.56 14.93
C THR A 181 -13.16 1.48 15.85
N PRO A 182 -11.88 1.55 16.24
CA PRO A 182 -11.31 0.59 17.18
C PRO A 182 -11.93 0.73 18.56
N ASP A 183 -12.10 -0.39 19.26
CA ASP A 183 -12.51 -0.34 20.66
C ASP A 183 -11.35 0.08 21.57
N LYS A 184 -11.69 0.69 22.71
CA LYS A 184 -10.70 0.94 23.76
C LYS A 184 -10.10 -0.38 24.24
N GLY A 185 -8.78 -0.45 24.25
CA GLY A 185 -8.06 -1.66 24.60
C GLY A 185 -7.70 -2.55 23.41
N GLU A 186 -8.06 -2.23 22.18
CA GLU A 186 -7.51 -2.89 20.98
C GLU A 186 -6.23 -2.19 20.53
N LEU A 187 -5.26 -2.95 20.01
CA LEU A 187 -4.01 -2.37 19.52
C LEU A 187 -4.19 -1.80 18.11
N VAL A 188 -3.83 -0.54 17.95
CA VAL A 188 -4.04 0.24 16.73
C VAL A 188 -2.79 1.03 16.37
N LYS A 189 -2.56 1.18 15.06
CA LYS A 189 -1.69 2.22 14.52
C LYS A 189 -2.25 2.77 13.22
N MET A 190 -2.17 4.08 13.07
CA MET A 190 -2.35 4.76 11.80
C MET A 190 -0.99 5.27 11.33
N VAL A 191 -0.64 4.97 10.08
CA VAL A 191 0.58 5.47 9.43
C VAL A 191 0.25 6.02 8.06
N ASP A 192 1.05 6.97 7.59
CA ASP A 192 0.91 7.52 6.25
C ASP A 192 1.66 6.64 5.25
N VAL A 193 1.06 6.44 4.08
CA VAL A 193 1.68 5.79 2.92
C VAL A 193 1.46 6.66 1.68
N ASP A 194 2.53 6.88 0.94
CA ASP A 194 2.40 7.44 -0.40
C ASP A 194 2.06 6.33 -1.40
N VAL A 195 0.95 6.53 -2.11
CA VAL A 195 0.52 5.71 -3.24
C VAL A 195 0.84 6.48 -4.52
N SER A 196 1.39 5.79 -5.51
CA SER A 196 1.71 6.35 -6.83
C SER A 196 1.40 5.33 -7.92
N CYS A 197 0.84 5.79 -9.04
CA CYS A 197 0.74 4.96 -10.25
C CYS A 197 2.08 4.77 -10.99
N HIS A 198 3.13 5.48 -10.56
CA HIS A 198 4.45 5.44 -11.18
C HIS A 198 5.44 4.55 -10.44
N ALA A 199 5.15 4.19 -9.18
CA ALA A 199 6.05 3.42 -8.33
C ALA A 199 5.29 2.56 -7.33
N ALA A 200 5.86 1.43 -6.95
CA ALA A 200 5.32 0.61 -5.89
C ALA A 200 5.39 1.33 -4.54
N SER A 201 4.37 1.13 -3.69
CA SER A 201 4.38 1.63 -2.32
C SER A 201 5.52 1.00 -1.50
N PRO A 202 6.08 1.74 -0.53
CA PRO A 202 7.12 1.21 0.34
C PRO A 202 6.61 0.02 1.17
N CYS A 203 7.53 -0.84 1.56
CA CYS A 203 7.25 -1.86 2.56
C CYS A 203 7.12 -1.19 3.93
N LEU A 204 6.01 -1.43 4.62
CA LEU A 204 5.72 -0.83 5.93
C LEU A 204 6.14 -1.76 7.05
N GLU A 205 6.83 -1.23 8.05
CA GLU A 205 7.02 -1.88 9.35
C GLU A 205 6.26 -1.08 10.40
N VAL A 206 5.21 -1.65 10.98
CA VAL A 206 4.26 -0.89 11.80
C VAL A 206 4.11 -1.51 13.17
N THR A 207 4.61 -0.84 14.21
CA THR A 207 4.36 -1.22 15.60
C THR A 207 3.01 -0.69 16.07
N LEU A 208 2.15 -1.60 16.53
CA LEU A 208 0.84 -1.30 17.10
C LEU A 208 1.00 -0.99 18.59
N ASP A 209 0.87 0.28 18.94
CA ASP A 209 1.21 0.81 20.27
C ASP A 209 0.13 1.72 20.88
N CYS A 210 -0.93 2.06 20.14
CA CYS A 210 -2.05 2.84 20.64
C CYS A 210 -3.23 1.94 21.01
N ALA A 211 -3.94 2.24 22.11
CA ALA A 211 -5.11 1.48 22.55
C ALA A 211 -6.27 2.34 23.06
N ASP A 212 -6.28 3.62 22.69
CA ASP A 212 -7.26 4.61 23.14
C ASP A 212 -8.51 4.70 22.25
N GLY A 213 -8.76 3.68 21.43
CA GLY A 213 -9.92 3.61 20.53
C GLY A 213 -9.81 4.60 19.36
N ASP A 214 -10.88 5.35 19.10
CA ASP A 214 -10.95 6.37 18.04
C ASP A 214 -9.91 7.48 18.13
N ALA A 215 -9.39 7.76 19.33
CA ALA A 215 -8.29 8.70 19.53
C ALA A 215 -7.02 8.28 18.74
N CYS A 216 -6.83 6.98 18.48
CA CYS A 216 -5.70 6.45 17.72
C CYS A 216 -5.80 6.70 16.20
N THR A 217 -7.00 7.01 15.69
CA THR A 217 -7.31 7.13 14.26
C THR A 217 -7.89 8.48 13.88
N THR A 218 -8.11 9.38 14.84
CA THR A 218 -8.67 10.70 14.57
C THR A 218 -7.69 11.57 13.80
N ILE A 219 -8.15 12.18 12.70
CA ILE A 219 -7.38 13.08 11.86
C ILE A 219 -7.96 14.48 11.83
N THR A 220 -7.14 15.45 11.44
CA THR A 220 -7.65 16.68 10.85
C THR A 220 -7.84 16.43 9.35
N PRO A 221 -9.08 16.50 8.80
CA PRO A 221 -9.28 16.24 7.39
C PRO A 221 -8.49 17.20 6.50
N MET A 222 -8.07 16.72 5.33
CA MET A 222 -7.42 17.59 4.37
C MET A 222 -8.39 18.68 3.91
N LYS A 223 -7.88 19.90 3.74
CA LYS A 223 -8.68 21.03 3.24
C LYS A 223 -8.87 21.00 1.73
N SER A 224 -7.88 20.48 1.01
CA SER A 224 -7.90 20.34 -0.43
C SER A 224 -6.87 19.31 -0.90
N CYS A 225 -7.19 18.64 -1.99
CA CYS A 225 -6.30 17.73 -2.69
C CYS A 225 -5.41 18.52 -3.66
N LYS A 226 -4.12 18.17 -3.76
CA LYS A 226 -3.18 18.77 -4.70
C LYS A 226 -2.66 17.69 -5.65
N LYS A 227 -2.87 17.89 -6.96
CA LYS A 227 -2.32 16.99 -7.99
C LYS A 227 -0.80 17.02 -7.90
N LYS A 228 -0.16 15.85 -7.84
CA LYS A 228 1.30 15.71 -7.93
C LYS A 228 1.71 15.64 -9.41
N THR A 229 2.96 16.01 -9.72
CA THR A 229 3.54 15.90 -11.08
C THR A 229 4.80 15.03 -11.04
N PRO A 230 4.97 14.04 -11.93
CA PRO A 230 4.08 13.67 -13.04
C PRO A 230 2.72 13.17 -12.55
N GLY A 231 1.67 13.63 -13.22
CA GLY A 231 0.30 13.28 -12.87
C GLY A 231 -0.01 11.83 -13.18
N CYS A 232 -1.08 11.38 -12.58
CA CYS A 232 -1.64 10.05 -12.66
C CYS A 232 -3.03 10.16 -13.31
N THR A 233 -3.49 9.15 -14.07
CA THR A 233 -4.71 9.25 -14.91
C THR A 233 -5.94 9.73 -14.12
N SER A 234 -6.03 9.29 -12.86
CA SER A 234 -7.13 9.58 -11.95
C SER A 234 -6.92 10.80 -11.05
N ASP A 235 -5.75 11.46 -11.08
CA ASP A 235 -5.49 12.66 -10.27
C ASP A 235 -6.52 13.78 -10.52
N SER A 236 -7.10 13.83 -11.72
CA SER A 236 -8.17 14.77 -12.07
C SER A 236 -9.54 14.46 -11.48
N VAL A 237 -9.81 13.21 -11.10
CA VAL A 237 -11.04 12.81 -10.42
C VAL A 237 -10.84 12.92 -8.90
N PHE A 238 -9.63 12.65 -8.42
CA PHE A 238 -9.25 12.73 -7.02
C PHE A 238 -9.16 14.14 -6.46
N CYS A 239 -8.51 15.05 -7.20
CA CYS A 239 -8.32 16.44 -6.81
C CYS A 239 -9.15 17.44 -7.63
N GLY A 240 -10.14 16.95 -8.40
CA GLY A 240 -10.98 17.75 -9.29
C GLY A 240 -12.24 18.29 -8.64
#